data_AF-A0A9W4PGX6-F1
#
_entry.id   AF-A0A9W4PGX6-F1
#
_cell.length_a   1.000
_cell.length_b   1.000
_cell.length_c   1.000
_cell.angle_alpha   90.00
_cell.angle_beta   90.00
_cell.angle_gamma   90.00
#
_symmetry.space_group_name_H-M   'P 1'
#
loop_
_entity.id
_entity.type
_entity.pdbx_description
1 polymer ?
#
loop_
_entity_poly.entity_id
_entity_poly.type
_entity_poly.pdbx_seq_one_letter_code
_entity_poly.pdbx_strand_id
1 'polypeptide(L)' 'MGVNESLIITKNAALIVSPKNNMVITVMNREEATSQIFTNINGTIILDK' A
#
# COMPACT_ATOMS: atom_id res chain seq x y z
N MET A 1 -8.66 14.37 10.14
CA MET A 1 -8.86 12.90 10.22
C MET A 1 -8.70 12.36 8.80
N GLY A 2 -7.89 11.34 8.60
CA GLY A 2 -7.56 10.80 7.27
C GLY A 2 -6.67 9.57 7.40
N VAL A 3 -6.39 8.91 6.27
CA VAL A 3 -5.48 7.76 6.22
C VAL A 3 -4.05 8.19 6.56
N ASN A 4 -3.41 7.46 7.48
CA ASN A 4 -2.03 7.73 7.92
C ASN A 4 -1.04 6.80 7.21
N GLU A 5 -1.46 5.56 7.00
CA GLU A 5 -0.71 4.49 6.37
C GLU A 5 -1.67 3.76 5.42
N SER A 6 -1.29 3.66 4.17
CA SER A 6 -2.14 3.07 3.14
C SER A 6 -1.39 2.04 2.32
N LEU A 7 -2.06 0.89 2.12
CA LEU A 7 -1.66 -0.10 1.15
C LEU A 7 -2.32 0.25 -0.19
N ILE A 8 -1.50 0.57 -1.19
CA ILE A 8 -1.96 0.87 -2.54
C ILE A 8 -1.65 -0.34 -3.40
N ILE A 9 -2.70 -0.94 -3.93
CA ILE A 9 -2.61 -2.11 -4.80
C ILE A 9 -2.82 -1.63 -6.23
N THR A 10 -1.83 -1.80 -7.09
CA THR A 10 -1.89 -1.48 -8.53
C THR A 10 -1.84 -2.77 -9.34
N LYS A 11 -2.09 -2.69 -10.66
CA LYS A 11 -2.02 -3.86 -11.55
C LYS A 11 -0.76 -4.71 -11.37
N ASN A 12 0.40 -4.08 -11.23
CA ASN A 12 1.70 -4.79 -11.22
C ASN A 12 2.45 -4.72 -9.89
N ALA A 13 2.06 -3.85 -8.97
CA ALA A 13 2.79 -3.59 -7.74
C ALA A 13 1.86 -3.32 -6.56
N ALA A 14 2.36 -3.58 -5.35
CA ALA A 14 1.79 -3.08 -4.12
C ALA A 14 2.76 -2.07 -3.48
N LEU A 15 2.21 -0.99 -2.94
CA LEU A 15 2.95 0.11 -2.36
C LEU A 15 2.42 0.36 -0.96
N ILE A 16 3.31 0.50 0.02
CA ILE A 16 2.95 1.03 1.33
C ILE A 16 3.37 2.49 1.35
N VAL A 17 2.40 3.38 1.54
CA VAL A 17 2.60 4.83 1.52
C VAL A 17 2.14 5.41 2.84
N SER A 18 2.87 6.39 3.35
CA SER A 18 2.40 7.26 4.43
C SER A 18 2.05 8.63 3.85
N PRO A 19 0.76 8.91 3.55
CA PRO A 19 0.33 10.21 3.04
C PRO A 19 0.65 11.35 4.00
N LYS A 20 0.61 11.07 5.32
CA LYS A 20 0.99 12.05 6.36
C LYS A 20 2.44 12.54 6.20
N ASN A 21 3.32 11.66 5.75
CA ASN A 21 4.74 11.94 5.61
C ASN A 21 5.16 12.19 4.14
N ASN A 22 4.21 12.20 3.19
CA ASN A 22 4.46 12.28 1.75
C ASN A 22 5.54 11.28 1.25
N MET A 23 5.63 10.10 1.87
CA MET A 23 6.68 9.12 1.60
C MET A 23 6.11 7.77 1.18
N VAL A 24 6.79 7.15 0.20
CA VAL A 24 6.62 5.73 -0.15
C VAL A 24 7.58 4.93 0.73
N ILE A 25 7.04 4.05 1.55
CA ILE A 25 7.80 3.27 2.53
C ILE A 25 8.34 1.99 1.88
N THR A 26 7.47 1.29 1.13
CA THR A 26 7.81 0.00 0.53
C THR A 26 7.18 -0.13 -0.84
N VAL A 27 7.93 -0.65 -1.81
CA VAL A 27 7.46 -1.03 -3.15
C VAL A 27 7.75 -2.51 -3.35
N MET A 28 6.74 -3.27 -3.72
CA MET A 28 6.87 -4.70 -4.01
C MET A 28 6.05 -5.06 -5.24
N ASN A 29 6.42 -6.16 -5.89
CA ASN A 29 5.62 -6.70 -6.99
C ASN A 29 4.30 -7.26 -6.47
N ARG A 30 3.25 -7.28 -7.30
CA ARG A 30 1.92 -7.76 -6.91
C ARG A 30 1.97 -9.19 -6.39
N GLU A 31 2.72 -10.07 -7.05
CA GLU A 31 2.85 -11.48 -6.65
C GLU A 31 3.48 -11.61 -5.27
N GLU A 32 4.55 -10.88 -5.01
CA GLU A 32 5.23 -10.86 -3.71
C GLU A 32 4.28 -10.37 -2.60
N ALA A 33 3.44 -9.37 -2.89
CA ALA A 33 2.47 -8.84 -1.94
C ALA A 33 1.40 -9.85 -1.53
N THR A 34 1.05 -10.80 -2.40
CA THR A 34 0.02 -11.82 -2.08
C THR A 34 0.44 -12.78 -0.97
N SER A 35 1.75 -12.93 -0.76
CA SER A 35 2.31 -13.80 0.28
C SER A 35 2.65 -13.05 1.57
N GLN A 36 2.36 -11.76 1.66
CA GLN A 36 2.70 -10.92 2.81
C GLN A 36 1.46 -10.51 3.61
N ILE A 37 1.61 -10.43 4.93
CA ILE A 37 0.59 -9.92 5.84
C ILE A 37 0.98 -8.49 6.24
N PHE A 38 0.07 -7.54 6.00
CA PHE A 38 0.26 -6.13 6.35
C PHE A 38 -0.53 -5.78 7.62
N THR A 39 0.11 -5.14 8.59
CA THR A 39 -0.51 -4.67 9.84
C THR A 39 -0.35 -3.15 9.97
N ASN A 40 -1.07 -2.53 10.90
CA ASN A 40 -1.09 -1.08 11.13
C ASN A 40 -1.56 -0.21 9.95
N ILE A 41 -1.95 -0.82 8.83
CA ILE A 41 -2.55 -0.13 7.69
C ILE A 41 -3.98 0.29 8.05
N ASN A 42 -4.29 1.58 7.88
CA ASN A 42 -5.61 2.13 8.20
C ASN A 42 -6.44 2.53 6.97
N GLY A 43 -5.94 2.22 5.77
CA GLY A 43 -6.70 2.30 4.54
C GLY A 43 -6.04 1.54 3.39
N THR A 44 -6.86 1.09 2.44
CA THR A 44 -6.38 0.40 1.24
C THR A 44 -6.95 1.09 0.01
N ILE A 45 -6.11 1.36 -0.98
CA ILE A 45 -6.49 1.96 -2.26
C ILE A 45 -6.24 0.93 -3.35
N ILE A 46 -7.27 0.62 -4.14
CA ILE A 46 -7.17 -0.36 -5.22
C ILE A 46 -7.23 0.40 -6.55
N LEU A 47 -6.14 0.31 -7.30
CA LEU A 47 -5.94 0.83 -8.64
C LEU A 47 -5.81 -0.36 -9.61
N ASP A 48 -6.85 -1.19 -9.61
CA ASP A 48 -6.97 -2.37 -10.46
C ASP A 48 -8.07 -2.09 -11.48
N LYS A 49 -7.68 -1.87 -12.74
CA LYS A 49 -8.55 -1.50 -13.84
C LYS A 49 -8.19 -2.29 -15.09
#